data_AF-A0A3D6CAU0-F1
#
_entry.id   AF-A0A3D6CAU0-F1
#
_cell.length_a   1.000
_cell.length_b   1.000
_cell.length_c   1.000
_cell.angle_alpha   90.00
_cell.angle_beta   90.00
_cell.angle_gamma   90.00
#
_symmetry.space_group_name_H-M   'P 1'
#
loop_
_entity.id
_entity.type
_entity.pdbx_description
1 polymer ?
#
loop_
_entity_poly.entity_id
_entity_poly.type
_entity_poly.pdbx_seq_one_letter_code
_entity_poly.pdbx_strand_id
1 'polypeptide(L)'
;METMYDYIIIGGGSAGCVLAARLSENPDMSVLLIEAGGEDRNPLIHIPAGYIKTMVNPAMNWMFESEPEASSGNRRIKIPRGKVLGGSSAINAMLYVRGQAADYDEWAQRGNSGWGFHDILPYFRKAEHAEFTGDDDRFHGHGGPLNVAQLRNRY
;
A
#
# COMPACT_ATOMS: atom_id res chain seq x y z
N MET A 1 -4.21 -33.60 7.63
CA MET A 1 -3.95 -32.90 8.90
C MET A 1 -4.58 -31.53 8.77
N GLU A 2 -5.35 -31.09 9.76
CA GLU A 2 -5.82 -29.70 9.81
C GLU A 2 -4.65 -28.80 10.23
N THR A 3 -4.38 -27.75 9.45
CA THR A 3 -3.38 -26.73 9.80
C THR A 3 -4.13 -25.57 10.44
N MET A 4 -3.80 -25.24 11.69
CA MET A 4 -4.33 -24.08 12.39
C MET A 4 -3.40 -22.88 12.25
N TYR A 5 -3.99 -21.69 12.16
CA TYR A 5 -3.28 -20.40 12.14
C TYR A 5 -3.95 -19.45 13.14
N ASP A 6 -3.17 -18.64 13.85
CA ASP A 6 -3.68 -17.60 14.76
C ASP A 6 -4.31 -16.44 13.98
N TYR A 7 -3.73 -16.12 12.82
CA TYR A 7 -4.24 -15.09 11.92
C TYR A 7 -4.33 -15.61 10.49
N ILE A 8 -5.46 -15.34 9.85
CA ILE A 8 -5.66 -15.55 8.42
C ILE A 8 -5.92 -14.18 7.79
N ILE A 9 -5.01 -13.74 6.93
CA ILE A 9 -5.09 -12.48 6.20
C ILE A 9 -5.53 -12.78 4.78
N ILE A 10 -6.67 -12.20 4.40
CA ILE A 10 -7.24 -12.34 3.06
C ILE A 10 -6.84 -11.14 2.22
N GLY A 11 -5.94 -11.38 1.26
CA GLY A 11 -5.36 -10.40 0.36
C GLY A 11 -3.93 -10.00 0.76
N GLY A 12 -2.95 -10.38 -0.06
CA GLY A 12 -1.55 -9.98 0.00
C GLY A 12 -1.28 -8.63 -0.65
N GLY A 13 -2.16 -7.66 -0.43
CA GLY A 13 -1.98 -6.28 -0.89
C GLY A 13 -1.15 -5.42 0.07
N SER A 14 -1.09 -4.11 -0.19
CA SER A 14 -0.27 -3.17 0.59
C SER A 14 -0.47 -3.25 2.11
N ALA A 15 -1.72 -3.29 2.58
CA ALA A 15 -2.02 -3.44 4.02
C ALA A 15 -1.83 -4.89 4.51
N GLY A 16 -2.20 -5.88 3.70
CA GLY A 16 -2.10 -7.29 4.07
C GLY A 16 -0.66 -7.76 4.25
N CYS A 17 0.25 -7.34 3.37
CA CYS A 17 1.69 -7.60 3.52
C CYS A 17 2.27 -6.94 4.78
N VAL A 18 1.86 -5.71 5.10
CA VAL A 18 2.29 -5.04 6.34
C VAL A 18 1.78 -5.79 7.57
N LEU A 19 0.51 -6.17 7.58
CA LEU A 19 -0.08 -6.90 8.70
C LEU A 19 0.58 -8.27 8.89
N ALA A 20 0.81 -9.00 7.79
CA ALA A 20 1.48 -10.29 7.82
C ALA A 20 2.88 -10.17 8.41
N ALA A 21 3.68 -9.22 7.91
CA ALA A 21 5.05 -8.99 8.38
C ALA A 21 5.09 -8.63 9.88
N ARG A 22 4.20 -7.73 10.34
CA ARG A 22 4.16 -7.29 11.74
C ARG A 22 3.68 -8.37 12.70
N LEU A 23 2.64 -9.13 12.32
CA LEU A 23 2.15 -10.22 13.18
C LEU A 23 3.19 -11.35 13.29
N SER A 24 3.90 -11.65 12.19
CA SER A 24 4.95 -12.68 12.18
C SER A 24 6.25 -12.28 12.88
N GLU A 25 6.41 -11.02 13.33
CA GLU A 25 7.54 -10.62 14.19
C GLU A 25 7.48 -11.33 15.55
N ASN A 26 6.29 -11.76 15.98
CA ASN A 26 6.14 -12.62 17.16
C ASN A 26 6.28 -14.11 16.73
N PRO A 27 7.34 -14.82 17.16
CA PRO A 27 7.55 -16.22 16.79
C PRO A 27 6.50 -17.18 17.36
N ASP A 28 5.73 -16.75 18.37
CA ASP A 28 4.65 -17.54 18.95
C ASP A 28 3.34 -17.48 18.13
N MET A 29 3.28 -16.64 17.09
CA MET A 29 2.10 -16.44 16.24
C MET A 29 2.28 -17.10 14.87
N SER A 30 1.27 -17.86 14.46
CA SER A 30 1.17 -18.45 13.13
C SER A 30 0.27 -17.60 12.22
N VAL A 31 0.80 -17.20 11.06
CA VAL A 31 0.11 -16.30 10.12
C VAL A 31 -0.02 -16.95 8.75
N LEU A 32 -1.24 -17.06 8.24
CA LEU A 32 -1.54 -17.43 6.86
C LEU A 32 -1.92 -16.19 6.06
N LEU A 33 -1.18 -15.91 4.99
CA LEU A 33 -1.54 -14.89 4.01
C LEU A 33 -2.04 -15.55 2.73
N ILE A 34 -3.25 -15.21 2.31
CA ILE A 34 -3.86 -15.73 1.08
C ILE A 34 -3.96 -14.60 0.06
N GLU A 35 -3.32 -14.77 -1.10
CA GLU A 35 -3.38 -13.82 -2.21
C GLU A 35 -3.95 -14.51 -3.47
N ALA A 36 -4.83 -13.81 -4.18
CA ALA A 36 -5.48 -14.34 -5.37
C ALA A 36 -4.59 -14.24 -6.63
N GLY A 37 -3.64 -13.31 -6.63
CA GLY A 37 -2.61 -13.16 -7.65
C GLY A 37 -1.43 -14.10 -7.46
N GLY A 38 -0.49 -14.03 -8.41
CA GLY A 38 0.79 -14.71 -8.31
C GLY A 38 1.81 -13.94 -7.47
N GLU A 39 2.99 -14.51 -7.33
CA GLU A 39 4.14 -13.82 -6.73
C GLU A 39 4.60 -12.62 -7.58
N ASP A 40 5.20 -11.63 -6.91
CA ASP A 40 5.87 -10.50 -7.55
C ASP A 40 7.20 -10.93 -8.19
N ARG A 41 7.11 -11.61 -9.35
CA ARG A 41 8.28 -12.06 -10.13
C ARG A 41 8.43 -11.32 -11.46
N ASN A 42 7.49 -10.44 -11.81
CA ASN A 42 7.55 -9.72 -13.08
C ASN A 42 8.58 -8.58 -12.98
N PRO A 43 9.63 -8.54 -13.82
CA PRO A 43 10.64 -7.47 -13.75
C PRO A 43 10.08 -6.05 -13.87
N LEU A 44 8.94 -5.88 -14.55
CA LEU A 44 8.29 -4.58 -14.72
C LEU A 44 7.72 -4.01 -13.42
N ILE A 45 7.54 -4.81 -12.38
CA ILE A 45 7.15 -4.33 -11.04
C ILE A 45 8.33 -3.60 -10.37
N HIS A 46 9.55 -4.07 -10.63
CA HIS A 46 10.79 -3.56 -10.03
C HIS A 46 11.43 -2.42 -10.82
N ILE A 47 10.89 -2.09 -11.99
CA ILE A 47 11.31 -0.97 -12.82
C ILE A 47 10.29 0.16 -12.66
N PRO A 48 10.64 1.35 -12.14
CA PRO A 48 9.69 2.42 -11.88
C PRO A 48 8.77 2.76 -13.06
N ALA A 49 9.30 2.92 -14.27
CA ALA A 49 8.49 3.20 -15.47
C ALA A 49 7.63 2.02 -15.94
N GLY A 50 7.87 0.82 -15.42
CA GLY A 50 7.16 -0.41 -15.75
C GLY A 50 5.68 -0.40 -15.34
N TYR A 51 5.29 0.46 -14.40
CA TYR A 51 3.89 0.55 -13.93
C TYR A 51 2.88 0.79 -15.06
N ILE A 52 3.29 1.52 -16.11
CA ILE A 52 2.47 1.79 -17.31
C ILE A 52 2.03 0.49 -18.00
N LYS A 53 2.88 -0.54 -17.96
CA LYS A 53 2.59 -1.86 -18.52
C LYS A 53 1.86 -2.75 -17.52
N THR A 54 2.22 -2.70 -16.25
CA THR A 54 1.59 -3.55 -15.23
C THR A 54 0.13 -3.16 -14.97
N MET A 55 -0.21 -1.87 -15.05
CA MET A 55 -1.58 -1.37 -14.84
C MET A 55 -2.59 -1.79 -15.93
N VAL A 56 -2.14 -2.35 -17.05
CA VAL A 56 -3.03 -2.88 -18.11
C VAL A 56 -2.84 -4.38 -18.35
N ASN A 57 -2.05 -5.05 -17.50
CA ASN A 57 -1.75 -6.46 -17.65
C ASN A 57 -2.74 -7.33 -16.84
N PRO A 58 -3.61 -8.12 -17.49
CA PRO A 58 -4.61 -8.94 -16.80
C PRO A 58 -4.01 -10.06 -15.93
N ALA A 59 -2.73 -10.40 -16.08
CA ALA A 59 -2.06 -11.38 -15.23
C ALA A 59 -1.75 -10.85 -13.82
N MET A 60 -1.74 -9.52 -13.63
CA MET A 60 -1.36 -8.85 -12.38
C MET A 60 -2.32 -7.72 -11.99
N ASN A 61 -3.40 -7.53 -12.75
CA ASN A 61 -4.41 -6.53 -12.50
C ASN A 61 -5.78 -7.17 -12.67
N TRP A 62 -6.71 -6.84 -11.78
CA TRP A 62 -8.10 -7.29 -11.84
C TRP A 62 -8.86 -6.78 -13.07
N MET A 63 -8.38 -5.69 -13.69
CA MET A 63 -9.01 -5.06 -14.86
C MET A 63 -10.46 -4.65 -14.62
N PHE A 64 -10.76 -4.16 -13.41
CA PHE A 64 -12.09 -3.66 -13.09
C PHE A 64 -12.45 -2.45 -13.94
N GLU A 65 -13.73 -2.33 -14.22
CA GLU A 65 -14.34 -1.17 -14.86
C GLU A 65 -15.58 -0.76 -14.09
N SER A 66 -15.90 0.53 -14.09
CA SER A 66 -17.17 1.01 -13.56
C SER A 66 -18.33 0.56 -14.46
N GLU A 67 -19.54 0.52 -13.91
CA GLU A 67 -20.74 0.59 -14.74
C GLU A 67 -20.84 1.97 -15.43
N PRO A 68 -21.51 2.07 -16.60
CA PRO A 68 -21.77 3.34 -17.26
C PRO A 68 -22.71 4.22 -16.43
N GLU A 69 -22.44 5.52 -16.38
CA GLU A 69 -23.28 6.50 -15.69
C GLU A 69 -23.42 7.78 -16.54
N ALA A 70 -24.56 8.46 -16.44
CA ALA A 70 -24.79 9.72 -17.15
C ALA A 70 -23.71 10.78 -16.85
N SER A 71 -23.25 10.89 -15.59
CA SER A 71 -22.20 11.85 -15.19
C SER A 71 -20.84 11.56 -15.85
N SER A 72 -20.59 10.31 -16.23
CA SER A 72 -19.39 9.92 -16.97
C SER A 72 -19.53 10.09 -18.48
N GLY A 73 -20.69 10.53 -18.97
CA GLY A 73 -21.05 10.50 -20.39
C GLY A 73 -21.33 9.07 -20.87
N ASN A 74 -21.87 8.21 -20.00
CA ASN A 74 -22.13 6.79 -20.22
C ASN A 74 -20.87 5.98 -20.59
N ARG A 75 -19.70 6.40 -20.10
CA ARG A 75 -18.44 5.67 -20.29
C ARG A 75 -18.21 4.68 -19.15
N ARG A 76 -17.66 3.51 -19.49
CA ARG A 76 -17.02 2.61 -18.52
C ARG A 76 -15.63 3.16 -18.18
N ILE A 77 -15.35 3.36 -16.91
CA ILE A 77 -14.08 3.92 -16.43
C ILE A 77 -13.21 2.79 -15.90
N LYS A 78 -11.97 2.69 -16.40
CA LYS A 78 -11.01 1.67 -15.95
C LYS A 78 -10.55 1.96 -14.52
N ILE A 79 -10.56 0.95 -13.67
CA ILE A 79 -10.18 1.03 -12.25
C ILE A 79 -9.07 -0.02 -12.01
N PRO A 80 -7.80 0.30 -12.31
CA PRO A 80 -6.71 -0.65 -12.13
C PRO A 80 -6.54 -1.02 -10.65
N ARG A 81 -6.51 -2.32 -10.36
CA ARG A 81 -6.30 -2.88 -9.02
C ARG A 81 -5.36 -4.08 -9.12
N GLY A 82 -4.28 -4.06 -8.34
CA GLY A 82 -3.28 -5.13 -8.38
C GLY A 82 -3.86 -6.48 -7.96
N LYS A 83 -3.48 -7.52 -8.70
CA LYS A 83 -3.77 -8.94 -8.47
C LYS A 83 -2.45 -9.71 -8.52
N VAL A 84 -1.61 -9.46 -7.53
CA VAL A 84 -0.25 -9.98 -7.37
C VAL A 84 0.14 -9.77 -5.91
N LEU A 85 1.09 -10.51 -5.36
CA LEU A 85 1.65 -10.21 -4.04
C LEU A 85 2.20 -8.77 -4.02
N GLY A 86 1.92 -8.02 -2.95
CA GLY A 86 2.07 -6.56 -2.90
C GLY A 86 0.84 -5.78 -3.40
N GLY A 87 -0.05 -6.41 -4.16
CA GLY A 87 -1.31 -5.85 -4.64
C GLY A 87 -1.12 -4.54 -5.41
N SER A 88 -1.89 -3.52 -5.05
CA SER A 88 -1.84 -2.24 -5.79
C SER A 88 -0.53 -1.48 -5.58
N SER A 89 0.26 -1.73 -4.53
CA SER A 89 1.59 -1.10 -4.42
C SER A 89 2.60 -1.66 -5.41
N ALA A 90 2.42 -2.88 -5.91
CA ALA A 90 3.26 -3.47 -6.95
C ALA A 90 2.99 -2.88 -8.36
N ILE A 91 1.88 -2.17 -8.54
CA ILE A 91 1.47 -1.63 -9.85
C ILE A 91 1.16 -0.12 -9.83
N ASN A 92 1.54 0.59 -8.77
CA ASN A 92 1.27 2.02 -8.63
C ASN A 92 2.34 2.89 -9.31
N ALA A 93 2.11 4.20 -9.32
CA ALA A 93 3.05 5.19 -9.83
C ALA A 93 4.05 5.71 -8.76
N MET A 94 4.21 4.99 -7.64
CA MET A 94 5.17 5.24 -6.55
C MET A 94 5.10 6.60 -5.85
N LEU A 95 4.03 7.38 -6.05
CA LEU A 95 3.85 8.64 -5.34
C LEU A 95 3.69 8.38 -3.84
N TYR A 96 4.57 8.99 -3.04
CA TYR A 96 4.45 9.03 -1.59
C TYR A 96 3.82 10.35 -1.18
N VAL A 97 2.54 10.31 -0.84
CA VAL A 97 1.75 11.50 -0.44
C VAL A 97 0.97 11.14 0.82
N ARG A 98 1.07 11.99 1.84
CA ARG A 98 0.26 11.91 3.06
C ARG A 98 -0.93 12.87 2.95
N GLY A 99 -2.01 12.55 3.65
CA GLY A 99 -3.14 13.46 3.82
C GLY A 99 -2.76 14.69 4.63
N GLN A 100 -3.65 15.69 4.62
CA GLN A 100 -3.58 16.82 5.53
C GLN A 100 -3.99 16.37 6.95
N ALA A 101 -3.51 17.07 7.99
CA ALA A 101 -3.87 16.73 9.37
C ALA A 101 -5.40 16.63 9.59
N ALA A 102 -6.14 17.56 8.96
CA ALA A 102 -7.59 17.61 9.01
C ALA A 102 -8.27 16.32 8.50
N ASP A 103 -7.69 15.63 7.51
CA ASP A 103 -8.26 14.38 6.98
C ASP A 103 -8.36 13.30 8.07
N TYR A 104 -7.36 13.25 8.95
CA TYR A 104 -7.26 12.27 10.04
C TYR A 104 -7.99 12.73 11.30
N ASP A 105 -7.91 14.02 11.63
CA ASP A 105 -8.67 14.59 12.74
C ASP A 105 -10.17 14.45 12.49
N GLU A 106 -10.63 14.54 11.24
CA GLU A 106 -12.01 14.25 10.88
C GLU A 106 -12.40 12.78 11.15
N TRP A 107 -11.50 11.82 10.90
CA TRP A 107 -11.77 10.42 11.27
C TRP A 107 -11.98 10.26 12.78
N ALA A 108 -11.14 10.90 13.59
CA ALA A 108 -11.29 10.90 15.04
C ALA A 108 -12.62 11.55 15.48
N GLN A 109 -12.98 12.70 14.89
CA GLN A 109 -14.24 13.39 15.17
C GLN A 109 -15.47 12.56 14.77
N ARG A 110 -15.36 11.73 13.73
CA ARG A 110 -16.41 10.79 13.30
C ARG A 110 -16.52 9.54 14.20
N GLY A 111 -15.77 9.47 15.30
CA GLY A 111 -15.85 8.40 16.30
C GLY A 111 -14.66 7.44 16.31
N ASN A 112 -13.69 7.58 15.40
CA ASN A 112 -12.50 6.73 15.38
C ASN A 112 -11.42 7.27 16.33
N SER A 113 -11.69 7.20 17.63
CA SER A 113 -10.73 7.67 18.66
C SER A 113 -9.36 7.03 18.47
N GLY A 114 -8.29 7.84 18.55
CA GLY A 114 -6.91 7.40 18.30
C GLY A 114 -6.48 7.41 16.83
N TRP A 115 -7.31 7.93 15.92
CA TRP A 115 -6.97 8.10 14.49
C TRP A 115 -6.72 9.57 14.10
N GLY A 116 -6.56 10.47 15.07
CA GLY A 116 -6.19 11.86 14.80
C GLY A 116 -4.78 11.95 14.25
N PHE A 117 -4.43 13.07 13.60
CA PHE A 117 -3.13 13.21 12.94
C PHE A 117 -1.96 13.01 13.92
N HIS A 118 -2.09 13.55 15.13
CA HIS A 118 -1.09 13.40 16.18
C HIS A 118 -0.92 11.92 16.60
N ASP A 119 -2.00 11.14 16.64
CA ASP A 119 -1.98 9.73 17.06
C ASP A 119 -1.31 8.83 16.00
N ILE A 120 -1.53 9.14 14.71
CA ILE A 120 -1.02 8.31 13.61
C ILE A 120 0.38 8.73 13.12
N LEU A 121 0.82 9.97 13.38
CA LEU A 121 2.12 10.47 12.95
C LEU A 121 3.28 9.54 13.37
N PRO A 122 3.33 8.99 14.59
CA PRO A 122 4.34 8.00 14.96
C PRO A 122 4.38 6.77 14.04
N TYR A 123 3.23 6.33 13.51
CA TYR A 123 3.14 5.21 12.58
C TYR A 123 3.60 5.56 11.17
N PHE A 124 3.30 6.78 10.70
CA PHE A 124 3.88 7.27 9.44
C PHE A 124 5.40 7.30 9.50
N ARG A 125 5.96 7.79 10.61
CA ARG A 125 7.41 7.80 10.82
C ARG A 125 7.97 6.39 10.96
N LYS A 126 7.31 5.50 11.70
CA LYS A 126 7.75 4.09 11.88
C LYS A 126 7.82 3.31 10.55
N ALA A 127 6.93 3.60 9.62
CA ALA A 127 6.88 2.92 8.33
C ALA A 127 7.97 3.42 7.35
N GLU A 128 8.34 4.70 7.45
CA GLU A 128 9.15 5.41 6.47
C GLU A 128 10.67 5.28 6.71
N HIS A 129 11.42 5.19 5.61
CA HIS A 129 12.83 5.55 5.54
C HIS A 129 12.99 6.66 4.50
N ALA A 130 13.12 7.91 4.96
CA ALA A 130 13.18 9.09 4.11
C ALA A 130 14.64 9.48 3.78
N GLU A 131 15.07 9.32 2.53
CA GLU A 131 16.45 9.65 2.10
C GLU A 131 16.75 11.16 2.02
N PHE A 132 15.73 12.02 2.13
CA PHE A 132 15.80 13.44 1.76
C PHE A 132 15.70 14.40 2.95
N THR A 133 15.64 13.89 4.17
CA THR A 133 15.48 14.71 5.38
C THR A 133 16.52 14.36 6.44
N GLY A 134 16.75 15.28 7.38
CA GLY A 134 17.65 15.08 8.51
C GLY A 134 17.01 14.32 9.66
N ASP A 135 17.80 13.97 10.67
CA ASP A 135 17.34 13.20 11.83
C ASP A 135 16.35 13.98 12.72
N ASP A 136 16.43 15.31 12.73
CA ASP A 136 15.60 16.20 13.55
C ASP A 136 14.21 16.49 12.95
N ASP A 137 13.86 15.87 11.81
CA ASP A 137 12.57 16.05 11.18
C ASP A 137 11.45 15.36 11.98
N ARG A 138 10.56 16.18 12.56
CA ARG A 138 9.44 15.71 13.36
C ARG A 138 8.35 15.01 12.56
N PHE A 139 8.32 15.19 11.24
CA PHE A 139 7.30 14.63 10.38
C PHE A 139 7.77 13.37 9.66
N HIS A 140 9.06 13.26 9.37
CA HIS A 140 9.60 12.13 8.64
C HIS A 140 10.30 11.09 9.53
N GLY A 141 10.37 9.87 9.02
CA GLY A 141 10.98 8.72 9.68
C GLY A 141 12.23 8.21 8.96
N HIS A 142 13.11 7.60 9.74
CA HIS A 142 14.30 6.89 9.28
C HIS A 142 14.28 5.46 9.78
N GLY A 143 14.84 4.54 8.98
CA GLY A 143 14.98 3.13 9.36
C GLY A 143 13.71 2.27 9.24
N GLY A 144 12.59 2.84 8.79
CA GLY A 144 11.40 2.07 8.43
C GLY A 144 11.60 1.19 7.18
N PRO A 145 10.73 0.19 6.96
CA PRO A 145 10.87 -0.73 5.83
C PRO A 145 10.49 -0.12 4.46
N LEU A 146 9.78 1.01 4.43
CA LEU A 146 9.36 1.66 3.19
C LEU A 146 10.32 2.79 2.83
N ASN A 147 11.18 2.56 1.83
CA ASN A 147 12.09 3.57 1.32
C ASN A 147 11.35 4.67 0.54
N VAL A 148 11.64 5.93 0.85
CA VAL A 148 11.10 7.11 0.16
C VAL A 148 12.26 8.02 -0.22
N ALA A 149 12.39 8.32 -1.51
CA ALA A 149 13.49 9.09 -2.05
C ALA A 149 13.00 10.14 -3.05
N GLN A 150 13.80 11.20 -3.21
CA GLN A 150 13.61 12.13 -4.32
C GLN A 150 13.92 11.45 -5.66
N LEU A 151 13.31 11.96 -6.73
CA LEU A 151 13.66 11.58 -8.08
C LEU A 151 15.16 11.81 -8.32
N ARG A 152 15.88 10.75 -8.71
CA ARG A 152 17.33 10.78 -8.94
C ARG A 152 17.71 11.29 -10.33
N ASN A 153 16.72 11.60 -11.17
CA ASN A 153 16.91 12.14 -12.51
C ASN A 153 16.59 13.65 -12.53
N ARG A 154 17.44 14.41 -13.22
CA ARG A 154 17.20 15.82 -13.55
C ARG A 154 16.92 15.86 -15.06
N TYR A 155 15.65 15.88 -15.43
CA TYR A 155 15.23 16.21 -16.80
C TYR A 155 14.64 17.61 -16.80
#